data_AF-A0A392RIP1-F1
#
_entry.id   AF-A0A392RIP1-F1
#
_cell.length_a   1.000
_cell.length_b   1.000
_cell.length_c   1.000
_cell.angle_alpha   90.00
_cell.angle_beta   90.00
_cell.angle_gamma   90.00
#
_symmetry.space_group_name_H-M   'P 1'
#
loop_
_entity.id
_entity.type
_entity.pdbx_description
1 polymer ?
#
loop_
_entity_poly.entity_id
_entity_poly.type
_entity_poly.pdbx_seq_one_letter_code
_entity_poly.pdbx_strand_id
1 'polypeptide(L)'
;FTSVEHPQTNGQAESANRVVLRGLKRRLEEGKNKWVEELWSVLWAYRTTPHSTTGETPFRLTYGTEAVIPVEVEELTWRTTRPLSEGENDQAIREELDLVEELRTAASLREACLKQKVAARHNLKVIKREFD
;
A
#
# COMPACT_ATOMS: atom_id res chain seq x y z
N PHE A 1 17.28 13.38 5.61
CA PHE A 1 16.83 14.78 5.43
C PHE A 1 16.73 15.06 3.95
N THR A 2 15.56 15.48 3.47
CA THR A 2 15.38 15.95 2.09
C THR A 2 15.78 17.43 2.04
N SER A 3 16.61 17.83 1.08
CA SER A 3 16.94 19.24 0.86
C SER A 3 15.71 19.99 0.36
N VAL A 4 15.53 21.24 0.81
CA VAL A 4 14.42 22.14 0.44
C VAL A 4 14.32 22.33 -1.08
N GLU A 5 15.41 22.12 -1.82
CA GLU A 5 15.48 22.29 -3.27
C GLU A 5 15.11 21.05 -4.09
N HIS A 6 14.87 19.88 -3.48
CA HIS A 6 14.64 18.62 -4.22
C HIS A 6 13.33 17.90 -3.81
N PRO A 7 12.15 18.50 -4.06
CA PRO A 7 10.85 17.94 -3.68
C PRO A 7 10.56 16.56 -4.33
N GLN A 8 11.22 16.22 -5.44
CA GLN A 8 11.06 14.93 -6.12
C GLN A 8 11.45 13.72 -5.26
N THR A 9 12.33 13.89 -4.25
CA THR A 9 12.73 12.80 -3.35
C THR A 9 11.66 12.40 -2.34
N ASN A 10 10.65 13.25 -2.09
CA ASN A 10 9.56 12.99 -1.14
C ASN A 10 8.25 12.53 -1.82
N GLY A 11 8.25 12.35 -3.15
CA GLY A 11 7.03 12.12 -3.92
C GLY A 11 6.25 10.85 -3.54
N GLN A 12 6.94 9.79 -3.09
CA GLN A 12 6.28 8.57 -2.61
C GLN A 12 5.51 8.82 -1.30
N ALA A 13 6.12 9.50 -0.33
CA ALA A 13 5.47 9.86 0.93
C ALA A 13 4.29 10.82 0.68
N GLU A 14 4.45 11.80 -0.22
CA GLU A 14 3.36 12.70 -0.60
C GLU A 14 2.19 11.96 -1.27
N SER A 15 2.48 10.99 -2.14
CA SER A 15 1.46 10.15 -2.77
C SER A 15 0.69 9.33 -1.72
N ALA A 16 1.41 8.69 -0.79
CA ALA A 16 0.81 7.94 0.30
C ALA A 16 -0.07 8.83 1.19
N ASN A 17 0.45 10.00 1.61
CA ASN A 17 -0.28 10.98 2.41
C ASN A 17 -1.56 11.43 1.70
N ARG A 18 -1.52 11.65 0.37
CA ARG A 18 -2.70 12.02 -0.40
C ARG A 18 -3.78 10.94 -0.41
N VAL A 19 -3.41 9.66 -0.39
CA VAL A 19 -4.39 8.55 -0.29
C VAL A 19 -5.02 8.55 1.09
N VAL A 20 -4.22 8.61 2.16
CA VAL A 20 -4.70 8.62 3.55
C VAL A 20 -5.62 9.82 3.81
N LEU A 21 -5.22 11.02 3.41
CA LEU A 21 -6.04 12.23 3.58
C LEU A 21 -7.36 12.16 2.83
N ARG A 22 -7.39 11.57 1.63
CA ARG A 22 -8.66 11.36 0.89
C ARG A 22 -9.57 10.37 1.59
N GLY A 23 -9.04 9.27 2.11
CA GLY A 23 -9.80 8.30 2.90
C GLY A 23 -10.40 8.94 4.16
N LEU A 24 -9.59 9.69 4.90
CA LEU A 24 -10.02 10.43 6.09
C LEU A 24 -11.12 11.44 5.76
N LYS A 25 -10.94 12.27 4.73
CA LYS A 25 -11.93 13.27 4.33
C LYS A 25 -13.29 12.62 4.08
N ARG A 26 -13.31 11.50 3.34
CA ARG A 26 -14.53 10.76 3.03
C ARG A 26 -15.24 10.23 4.29
N ARG A 27 -14.47 9.66 5.24
CA ARG A 27 -15.03 9.15 6.50
C ARG A 27 -15.52 10.26 7.44
N LEU A 28 -14.84 11.40 7.45
CA LEU A 28 -15.22 12.56 8.27
C LEU A 28 -16.46 13.30 7.76
N GLU A 29 -16.76 13.19 6.46
CA GLU A 29 -18.05 13.65 5.91
C GLU A 29 -19.23 12.84 6.50
N GLU A 30 -19.00 11.57 6.86
CA GLU A 30 -19.99 10.65 7.45
C GLU A 30 -20.05 10.74 9.00
N GLY A 31 -18.92 11.02 9.67
CA GLY A 31 -18.81 11.07 11.13
C GLY A 31 -18.12 12.34 11.64
N LYS A 32 -18.91 13.34 12.09
CA LYS A 32 -18.35 14.56 12.70
C LYS A 32 -17.61 14.22 14.00
N ASN A 33 -16.36 14.66 14.11
CA ASN A 33 -15.48 14.60 15.30
C ASN A 33 -14.86 13.24 15.69
N LYS A 34 -14.92 12.21 14.83
CA LYS A 34 -14.34 10.87 15.12
C LYS A 34 -13.00 10.60 14.43
N TRP A 35 -12.22 11.65 14.16
CA TRP A 35 -11.03 11.54 13.29
C TRP A 35 -9.96 10.56 13.80
N VAL A 36 -9.83 10.36 15.11
CA VAL A 36 -8.87 9.41 15.69
C VAL A 36 -9.27 7.96 15.37
N GLU A 37 -10.54 7.63 15.54
CA GLU A 37 -11.08 6.29 15.24
C GLU A 37 -11.03 6.01 13.74
N GLU A 38 -11.44 6.99 12.92
CA GLU A 38 -11.40 6.88 11.46
C GLU A 38 -9.97 6.82 10.90
N LEU A 39 -8.99 7.46 11.56
CA LEU A 39 -7.58 7.37 11.16
C LEU A 39 -7.08 5.93 11.20
N TRP A 40 -7.37 5.20 12.28
CA TRP A 40 -6.98 3.80 12.40
C TRP A 40 -7.60 2.96 11.29
N SER A 41 -8.91 3.12 11.05
CA SER A 41 -9.64 2.43 9.99
C SER A 41 -9.07 2.72 8.59
N VAL A 42 -8.76 3.98 8.29
CA VAL A 42 -8.19 4.39 6.99
C VAL A 42 -6.77 3.87 6.82
N LEU A 43 -5.94 3.96 7.85
CA LEU A 43 -4.57 3.42 7.81
C LEU A 43 -4.58 1.89 7.64
N TRP A 44 -5.51 1.21 8.31
CA TRP A 44 -5.65 -0.24 8.17
C TRP A 44 -6.04 -0.61 6.74
N ALA A 45 -7.11 0.00 6.21
CA ALA A 45 -7.53 -0.20 4.83
C ALA A 45 -6.40 0.08 3.83
N TYR A 46 -5.63 1.14 4.03
CA TYR A 46 -4.48 1.46 3.17
C TYR A 46 -3.40 0.37 3.19
N ARG A 47 -3.13 -0.23 4.36
CA ARG A 47 -2.08 -1.25 4.55
C ARG A 47 -2.50 -2.63 4.05
N THR A 48 -3.79 -2.96 4.10
CA THR A 48 -4.29 -4.31 3.80
C THR A 48 -5.05 -4.43 2.48
N THR A 49 -5.22 -3.33 1.75
CA THR A 49 -5.77 -3.35 0.39
C THR A 49 -4.63 -3.43 -0.64
N PRO A 50 -4.71 -4.30 -1.67
CA PRO A 50 -3.74 -4.32 -2.74
C PRO A 50 -3.70 -2.98 -3.49
N HIS A 51 -2.51 -2.43 -3.73
CA HIS A 51 -2.38 -1.17 -4.45
C HIS A 51 -2.32 -1.43 -5.95
N SER A 52 -2.99 -0.60 -6.75
CA SER A 52 -2.97 -0.74 -8.21
C SER A 52 -1.59 -0.57 -8.84
N THR A 53 -0.65 0.07 -8.12
CA THR A 53 0.72 0.29 -8.56
C THR A 53 1.62 -0.94 -8.41
N THR A 54 1.47 -1.68 -7.30
CA THR A 54 2.31 -2.83 -6.96
C THR A 54 1.60 -4.16 -7.19
N GLY A 55 0.27 -4.17 -7.18
CA GLY A 55 -0.57 -5.38 -7.15
C GLY A 55 -0.63 -6.06 -5.78
N GLU A 56 0.09 -5.53 -4.78
CA GLU A 56 0.26 -6.14 -3.46
C GLU A 56 -0.14 -5.18 -2.35
N THR A 57 -0.41 -5.73 -1.17
CA THR A 57 -0.71 -4.92 0.03
C THR A 57 0.59 -4.36 0.63
N PRO A 58 0.61 -3.09 1.12
CA PRO A 58 1.79 -2.57 1.81
C PRO A 58 2.20 -3.39 3.04
N PHE A 59 1.23 -4.00 3.74
CA PHE A 59 1.52 -4.87 4.88
C PHE A 59 2.35 -6.08 4.45
N ARG A 60 1.94 -6.80 3.39
CA ARG A 60 2.66 -7.97 2.88
C ARG A 60 4.05 -7.61 2.37
N LEU A 61 4.21 -6.47 1.70
CA LEU A 61 5.53 -6.01 1.26
C LEU A 61 6.46 -5.69 2.44
N THR A 62 5.92 -5.24 3.57
CA THR A 62 6.70 -4.87 4.76
C THR A 62 7.06 -6.10 5.59
N TYR A 63 6.07 -6.91 5.96
CA TYR A 63 6.21 -8.00 6.93
C TYR A 63 6.35 -9.39 6.29
N GLY A 64 6.12 -9.51 4.99
CA GLY A 64 6.27 -10.75 4.22
C GLY A 64 5.08 -11.71 4.27
N THR A 65 4.07 -11.41 5.08
CA THR A 65 2.87 -12.23 5.24
C THR A 65 1.60 -11.39 5.11
N GLU A 66 0.47 -12.02 4.84
CA GLU A 66 -0.84 -11.37 4.80
C GLU A 66 -1.36 -11.07 6.21
N ALA A 67 -1.77 -9.82 6.43
CA ALA A 67 -2.41 -9.41 7.68
C ALA A 67 -3.80 -10.05 7.83
N VAL A 68 -4.10 -10.53 9.03
CA VAL A 68 -5.48 -10.83 9.45
C VAL A 68 -6.19 -9.50 9.70
N ILE A 69 -7.26 -9.22 8.94
CA ILE A 69 -7.98 -7.94 9.03
C ILE A 69 -9.11 -8.00 10.07
N PRO A 70 -9.51 -6.88 10.72
CA PRO A 70 -10.56 -6.88 11.73
C PRO A 70 -11.87 -7.54 11.28
N VAL A 71 -12.27 -7.34 10.02
CA VAL A 71 -13.47 -7.99 9.48
C VAL A 71 -13.36 -9.52 9.46
N GLU A 72 -12.16 -10.10 9.34
CA GLU A 72 -11.99 -11.55 9.43
C GLU A 72 -12.15 -12.09 10.85
N VAL A 73 -11.91 -11.22 11.86
CA VAL A 73 -12.13 -11.54 13.27
C VAL A 73 -13.62 -11.42 13.61
N GLU A 74 -14.30 -10.41 13.07
CA GLU A 74 -15.74 -10.20 13.25
C GLU A 74 -16.58 -11.26 12.51
N GLU A 75 -16.25 -11.54 11.25
CA GLU A 75 -16.96 -12.49 10.38
C GLU A 75 -16.45 -13.94 10.52
N LEU A 76 -15.51 -14.19 11.44
CA LEU A 76 -15.01 -15.52 11.78
C LEU A 76 -14.61 -16.34 10.54
N THR A 77 -13.66 -15.84 9.75
CA THR A 77 -13.19 -16.56 8.55
C THR A 77 -12.48 -17.86 8.92
N TRP A 78 -12.17 -18.69 7.91
CA TRP A 78 -11.41 -19.95 8.09
C TRP A 78 -10.12 -19.76 8.88
N ARG A 79 -9.40 -18.64 8.68
CA ARG A 79 -8.16 -18.30 9.40
C ARG A 79 -8.41 -18.14 10.90
N THR A 80 -9.56 -17.59 11.29
CA THR A 80 -9.89 -17.28 12.69
C THR A 80 -10.64 -18.41 13.39
N THR A 81 -11.49 -19.16 12.66
CA THR A 81 -12.30 -20.27 13.21
C THR A 81 -11.53 -21.57 13.38
N ARG A 82 -10.52 -21.78 12.55
CA ARG A 82 -9.64 -22.94 12.63
C ARG A 82 -8.19 -22.47 12.58
N PRO A 83 -7.69 -21.83 13.65
CA PRO A 83 -6.31 -21.40 13.70
C PRO A 83 -5.39 -22.61 13.60
N LEU A 84 -4.28 -22.43 12.88
CA LEU A 84 -3.20 -23.41 12.81
C LEU A 84 -2.61 -23.61 14.22
N SER A 85 -2.07 -24.81 14.47
CA SER A 85 -1.20 -24.97 15.63
C SER A 85 0.04 -24.08 15.48
N GLU A 86 0.69 -23.72 16.58
CA GLU A 86 1.85 -22.83 16.57
C GLU A 86 2.94 -23.31 15.60
N GLY A 87 3.25 -24.61 15.61
CA GLY A 87 4.24 -25.20 14.69
C GLY A 87 3.82 -25.18 13.21
N GLU A 88 2.54 -25.38 12.91
CA GLU A 88 2.03 -25.28 11.54
C GLU A 88 2.02 -23.82 11.04
N ASN A 89 1.66 -22.87 11.92
CA ASN A 89 1.69 -21.44 11.61
C ASN A 89 3.12 -20.96 11.35
N ASP A 90 4.08 -21.38 12.18
CA ASP A 90 5.50 -21.07 11.99
C ASP A 90 6.02 -21.60 10.65
N GLN A 91 5.62 -22.83 10.28
CA GLN A 91 5.99 -23.41 9.00
C GLN A 91 5.37 -22.64 7.82
N ALA A 92 4.09 -22.29 7.89
CA ALA A 92 3.41 -21.51 6.86
C ALA A 92 4.04 -20.12 6.68
N ILE A 93 4.40 -19.43 7.77
CA ILE A 93 5.08 -18.14 7.72
C ILE A 93 6.47 -18.26 7.07
N ARG A 94 7.22 -19.33 7.36
CA ARG A 94 8.53 -19.56 6.71
C ARG A 94 8.38 -19.73 5.21
N GLU A 95 7.41 -20.51 4.77
CA GLU A 95 7.12 -20.72 3.34
C GLU A 95 6.73 -19.41 2.64
N GLU A 96 5.92 -18.56 3.28
CA GLU A 96 5.62 -17.22 2.74
C GLU A 96 6.85 -16.31 2.69
N LEU A 97 7.71 -16.37 3.70
CA LEU A 97 8.95 -15.59 3.75
C LEU A 97 9.95 -16.02 2.67
N ASP A 98 9.99 -17.29 2.29
CA ASP A 98 10.83 -17.75 1.18
C ASP A 98 10.43 -17.09 -0.15
N LEU A 99 9.14 -16.77 -0.32
CA LEU A 99 8.59 -16.14 -1.52
C LEU A 99 8.58 -14.59 -1.46
N VAL A 100 8.91 -14.00 -0.31
CA VAL A 100 8.73 -12.54 -0.10
C VAL A 100 9.58 -11.71 -1.05
N GLU A 101 10.79 -12.18 -1.38
CA GLU A 101 11.71 -11.46 -2.24
C GLU A 101 11.22 -11.46 -3.70
N GLU A 102 10.66 -12.58 -4.16
CA GLU A 102 10.00 -12.67 -5.45
C GLU A 102 8.78 -11.74 -5.53
N LEU A 103 7.97 -11.68 -4.46
CA LEU A 103 6.84 -10.75 -4.38
C LEU A 103 7.28 -9.28 -4.44
N ARG A 104 8.31 -8.91 -3.68
CA ARG A 104 8.85 -7.54 -3.65
C ARG A 104 9.47 -7.14 -5.00
N THR A 105 10.17 -8.05 -5.66
CA THR A 105 10.76 -7.81 -6.98
C THR A 105 9.67 -7.67 -8.05
N ALA A 106 8.65 -8.53 -8.04
CA ALA A 106 7.50 -8.42 -8.93
C ALA A 106 6.72 -7.11 -8.73
N ALA A 107 6.48 -6.71 -7.47
CA ALA A 107 5.84 -5.44 -7.14
C ALA A 107 6.66 -4.22 -7.65
N SER A 108 7.98 -4.26 -7.48
CA SER A 108 8.89 -3.21 -7.95
C SER A 108 8.89 -3.12 -9.48
N LEU A 109 8.89 -4.26 -10.17
CA LEU A 109 8.81 -4.31 -11.63
C LEU A 109 7.49 -3.72 -12.15
N ARG A 110 6.36 -4.05 -11.51
CA ARG A 110 5.05 -3.48 -11.85
C ARG A 110 5.03 -1.96 -11.64
N GLU A 111 5.53 -1.48 -10.50
CA GLU A 111 5.60 -0.04 -10.21
C GLU A 111 6.45 0.68 -11.25
N ALA A 112 7.63 0.13 -11.60
CA ALA A 112 8.51 0.68 -12.61
C ALA A 112 7.86 0.73 -14.00
N CYS A 113 7.20 -0.37 -14.41
CA CYS A 113 6.47 -0.44 -15.68
C CYS A 113 5.35 0.61 -15.75
N LEU A 114 4.59 0.79 -14.66
CA LEU A 114 3.53 1.80 -14.60
C LEU A 114 4.11 3.23 -14.65
N LYS A 115 5.19 3.51 -13.91
CA LYS A 115 5.87 4.81 -13.97
C LYS A 115 6.33 5.14 -15.39
N GLN A 116 6.93 4.18 -16.09
CA GLN A 116 7.34 4.35 -17.49
C GLN A 116 6.15 4.65 -18.41
N LYS A 117 5.04 3.91 -18.28
CA LYS A 117 3.81 4.16 -19.07
C LYS A 117 3.23 5.55 -18.81
N VAL A 118 3.18 5.97 -17.54
CA VAL A 118 2.69 7.30 -17.16
C VAL A 118 3.60 8.40 -17.72
N ALA A 119 4.92 8.23 -17.61
CA ALA A 119 5.90 9.17 -18.16
C ALA A 119 5.78 9.29 -19.68
N ALA A 120 5.67 8.17 -20.40
CA ALA A 120 5.46 8.17 -21.86
C ALA A 120 4.18 8.94 -22.23
N ARG A 121 3.07 8.68 -21.55
CA ARG A 121 1.79 9.37 -21.79
C ARG A 121 1.87 10.86 -21.48
N HIS A 122 2.59 11.25 -20.44
CA HIS A 122 2.83 12.65 -20.11
C HIS A 122 3.64 13.33 -21.22
N ASN A 123 4.76 12.73 -21.64
CA ASN A 123 5.65 13.27 -22.66
C ASN A 123 4.98 13.48 -24.01
N LEU A 124 4.00 12.65 -24.38
CA LEU A 124 3.17 12.86 -25.59
C LEU A 124 2.38 14.18 -25.57
N LYS A 125 2.06 14.72 -24.39
CA LYS A 125 1.31 15.97 -24.22
C LYS A 125 2.20 17.18 -24.01
N VAL A 126 3.50 16.99 -23.79
CA VAL A 126 4.45 18.08 -23.56
C VAL A 126 4.88 18.66 -24.91
N ILE A 127 4.52 19.91 -25.15
CA ILE A 127 5.06 20.68 -26.28
C ILE A 127 6.49 21.07 -25.91
N LYS A 128 7.47 20.61 -26.70
CA LYS A 128 8.87 21.02 -26.52
C LYS A 128 8.98 22.51 -26.81
N ARG A 129 9.45 23.28 -25.82
CA ARG A 129 9.90 24.66 -26.02
C ARG A 129 11.40 24.63 -26.26
N GLU A 130 11.82 25.16 -27.40
CA GLU A 130 13.22 25.47 -27.66
C GLU A 130 13.49 26.86 -27.07
N PHE A 131 14.63 26.99 -26.39
CA PHE A 131 15.11 28.26 -25.87
C PHE A 131 16.42 28.54 -26.61
N ASP A 132 16.44 29.63 -27.37
CA ASP A 132 17.64 30.17 -28.04
C ASP A 132 18.64 30.76 -27.03
#